data_AF-A0A4D4MQT0-F1
#
_entry.id   AF-A0A4D4MQT0-F1
#
_cell.length_a   1.000
_cell.length_b   1.000
_cell.length_c   1.000
_cell.angle_alpha   90.00
_cell.angle_beta   90.00
_cell.angle_gamma   90.00
#
_symmetry.space_group_name_H-M   'P 1'
#
loop_
_entity.id
_entity.type
_entity.pdbx_description
1 polymer ?
#
loop_
_entity_poly.entity_id
_entity_poly.type
_entity_poly.pdbx_seq_one_letter_code
_entity_poly.pdbx_strand_id
1 'polypeptide(L)' 'MEKGPVVPFGFSTDGEWAWPTYWAYFVREYGVSAPDDFMEHVKSRGFVPTDLTDEQAQQAADGIQKALYG' A
#
# COMPACT_ATOMS: atom_id res chain seq x y z
N MET A 1 -5.39 16.36 23.68
CA MET A 1 -5.34 14.90 23.47
C MET A 1 -4.77 14.67 22.09
N GLU A 2 -3.55 14.14 22.01
CA GLU A 2 -2.95 13.73 20.74
C GLU A 2 -3.78 12.56 20.20
N LYS A 3 -4.26 12.65 18.95
CA LYS A 3 -5.01 11.55 18.35
C LYS A 3 -4.02 10.40 18.14
N GLY A 4 -4.33 9.21 18.66
CA GLY A 4 -3.57 8.00 18.38
C GLY A 4 -3.44 7.76 16.86
N PRO A 5 -2.46 6.97 16.43
CA PRO A 5 -2.19 6.76 15.02
C PRO A 5 -3.44 6.27 14.29
N VAL A 6 -3.71 6.88 13.13
CA VAL A 6 -4.87 6.53 12.29
C VAL A 6 -4.49 5.31 11.47
N VAL A 7 -5.08 4.16 11.79
CA VAL A 7 -4.95 2.95 10.99
C VAL A 7 -5.75 3.15 9.69
N PRO A 8 -5.13 2.99 8.50
CA PRO A 8 -5.83 3.07 7.24
C PRO A 8 -6.96 2.02 7.17
N PHE A 9 -8.15 2.43 6.77
CA PHE A 9 -9.29 1.53 6.62
C PHE A 9 -9.69 1.45 5.15
N GLY A 10 -9.49 0.27 4.54
CA GLY A 10 -9.80 0.03 3.14
C GLY A 10 -9.16 -1.25 2.60
N PHE A 11 -9.30 -1.46 1.29
CA PHE A 11 -8.70 -2.56 0.55
C PHE A 11 -7.84 -2.03 -0.60
N SER A 12 -6.69 -2.67 -0.80
CA SER A 12 -5.85 -2.54 -2.00
C SER A 12 -6.04 -3.79 -2.85
N THR A 13 -5.81 -3.68 -4.15
CA THR A 13 -5.87 -4.81 -5.07
C THR A 13 -4.91 -4.63 -6.24
N ASP A 14 -4.39 -5.75 -6.76
CA ASP A 14 -3.63 -5.82 -8.01
C ASP A 14 -4.49 -6.30 -9.20
N GLY A 15 -5.82 -6.30 -9.02
CA GLY A 15 -6.81 -6.77 -9.99
C GLY A 15 -7.15 -8.26 -9.90
N GLU A 16 -6.38 -9.05 -9.15
CA GLU A 16 -6.63 -10.49 -8.95
C GLU A 16 -6.78 -10.83 -7.47
N TRP A 17 -5.96 -10.22 -6.61
CA TRP A 17 -6.02 -10.36 -5.17
C TRP A 17 -6.40 -9.03 -4.52
N ALA A 18 -7.18 -9.09 -3.45
CA ALA A 18 -7.49 -7.94 -2.61
C ALA A 18 -6.94 -8.16 -1.20
N TRP A 19 -6.30 -7.15 -0.63
CA TRP A 19 -5.74 -7.21 0.71
C TRP A 19 -6.07 -5.93 1.50
N PRO A 20 -6.12 -6.01 2.83
CA PRO A 20 -6.41 -4.84 3.64
C PRO A 20 -5.27 -3.82 3.60
N THR A 21 -5.61 -2.53 3.47
CA THR A 21 -4.63 -1.44 3.40
C THR A 21 -3.82 -1.29 4.69
N TYR A 22 -4.38 -1.71 5.84
CA TYR A 22 -3.70 -1.61 7.13
C TYR A 22 -2.49 -2.54 7.26
N TRP A 23 -2.32 -3.57 6.42
CA TRP A 23 -1.13 -4.43 6.50
C TRP A 23 0.18 -3.63 6.36
N ALA A 24 0.21 -2.65 5.46
CA ALA A 24 1.36 -1.76 5.32
C ALA A 24 1.66 -0.98 6.61
N TYR A 25 0.62 -0.55 7.33
CA TYR A 25 0.77 0.11 8.63
C TYR A 25 1.39 -0.83 9.67
N PHE A 26 0.91 -2.08 9.76
CA PHE A 26 1.46 -3.03 10.75
C PHE A 26 2.88 -3.50 10.44
N VAL A 27 3.21 -3.68 9.15
CA VAL A 27 4.58 -3.96 8.71
C VAL A 27 5.51 -2.81 9.12
N ARG A 28 5.11 -1.56 8.83
CA ARG A 28 5.94 -0.38 9.11
C ARG A 28 6.08 -0.09 10.61
N GLU A 29 4.98 -0.15 11.35
CA GLU A 29 4.94 0.26 12.76
C GLU A 29 5.42 -0.83 13.72
N TYR A 30 5.13 -2.10 13.41
CA TYR A 30 5.35 -3.22 14.33
C TYR A 30 6.29 -4.29 13.77
N GLY A 31 6.76 -4.18 12.52
CA GLY A 31 7.63 -5.18 11.89
C GLY A 31 6.94 -6.53 11.67
N VAL A 32 5.61 -6.59 11.76
CA VAL A 32 4.83 -7.81 11.56
C VAL A 32 4.83 -8.14 10.06
N SER A 33 5.22 -9.36 9.71
CA SER A 33 5.16 -9.80 8.31
C SER A 33 3.72 -9.91 7.83
N ALA A 34 3.49 -9.60 6.55
CA ALA A 34 2.22 -9.89 5.90
C ALA A 34 2.01 -11.42 5.83
N PRO A 35 0.76 -11.90 5.71
CA PRO A 35 0.47 -13.33 5.56
C PRO A 35 1.25 -14.00 4.42
N ASP A 36 1.65 -15.26 4.65
CA ASP A 36 2.54 -16.00 3.74
C ASP A 36 1.91 -16.21 2.35
N ASP A 37 0.59 -16.44 2.29
CA ASP A 37 -0.17 -16.59 1.04
C ASP A 37 -0.11 -15.33 0.18
N PHE A 38 -0.20 -14.15 0.80
CA PHE A 38 0.00 -12.88 0.12
C PHE A 38 1.44 -12.74 -0.38
N MET A 39 2.43 -13.10 0.44
CA MET A 39 3.83 -13.04 0.03
C MET A 39 4.13 -13.99 -1.14
N GLU A 40 3.52 -15.17 -1.18
CA GLU A 40 3.60 -16.11 -2.29
C GLU A 40 2.94 -15.56 -3.56
N HIS A 41 1.75 -14.97 -3.44
CA HIS A 41 1.07 -14.30 -4.56
C HIS A 41 1.90 -13.17 -5.17
N VAL A 42 2.42 -12.28 -4.33
CA VAL A 42 3.28 -11.16 -4.76
C VAL A 42 4.53 -11.68 -5.49
N LYS A 43 5.16 -12.74 -4.96
CA LYS A 43 6.34 -13.37 -5.60
C LYS A 43 6.00 -14.05 -6.92
N SER A 44 4.87 -14.77 -7.02
CA SER A 44 4.47 -15.49 -8.23
C SER A 44 4.19 -14.53 -9.41
N ARG A 45 3.72 -13.33 -9.09
CA ARG A 45 3.46 -12.24 -10.04
C ARG A 45 4.73 -11.50 -10.48
N GLY A 46 5.89 -11.86 -9.92
CA GLY A 46 7.14 -11.15 -10.18
C GLY A 46 7.09 -9.70 -9.73
N PHE A 47 6.27 -9.37 -8.72
CA PHE A 47 6.15 -8.01 -8.23
C PHE A 47 7.48 -7.57 -7.61
N VAL A 48 8.01 -6.46 -8.12
CA VAL A 48 9.19 -5.80 -7.59
C VAL A 48 8.75 -4.42 -7.10
N PRO A 49 8.93 -4.10 -5.81
CA PRO A 49 8.67 -2.75 -5.33
C PRO A 49 9.53 -1.76 -6.11
N THR A 50 8.89 -0.76 -6.73
CA THR A 50 9.62 0.35 -7.33
C THR A 50 9.99 1.32 -6.22
N ASP A 51 11.29 1.59 -6.06
CA ASP A 51 11.78 2.61 -5.16
C ASP A 51 11.49 3.98 -5.80
N LEU A 52 10.50 4.69 -5.29
CA LEU A 52 10.13 6.03 -5.74
C LEU A 52 10.75 7.05 -4.80
N THR A 53 11.30 8.14 -5.36
CA THR A 53 11.60 9.33 -4.55
C THR A 53 10.28 9.96 -4.06
N ASP A 54 10.34 10.73 -2.97
CA ASP A 54 9.18 11.45 -2.45
C ASP A 54 8.51 12.33 -3.53
N GLU A 55 9.33 12.94 -4.40
CA GLU A 55 8.84 13.73 -5.54
C GLU A 55 8.08 12.87 -6.55
N GLN A 56 8.61 11.71 -6.93
CA GLN A 56 7.95 10.78 -7.85
C GLN A 56 6.65 10.23 -7.27
N ALA A 57 6.63 9.93 -5.96
CA ALA A 57 5.44 9.48 -5.27
C ALA A 57 4.36 10.58 -5.25
N GLN A 58 4.75 11.83 -4.99
CA GLN A 58 3.81 12.97 -5.02
C GLN A 58 3.24 13.21 -6.42
N GLN A 59 4.08 13.20 -7.46
CA GLN A 59 3.63 13.35 -8.84
C GLN A 59 2.63 12.27 -9.26
N ALA A 60 2.86 11.01 -8.84
CA ALA A 60 1.93 9.92 -9.08
C ALA A 60 0.58 10.15 -8.36
N ALA A 61 0.62 10.59 -7.10
CA ALA A 61 -0.58 10.90 -6.33
C ALA A 61 -1.41 12.02 -6.97
N ASP A 62 -0.76 13.11 -7.39
CA ASP A 62 -1.41 14.23 -8.06
C ASP A 62 -2.06 13.80 -9.39
N GLY A 63 -1.39 12.92 -10.14
CA GLY A 63 -1.91 12.33 -11.37
C GLY A 63 -3.20 11.52 -11.14
N ILE A 64 -3.21 10.67 -10.10
CA ILE A 64 -4.40 9.90 -9.70
C ILE A 64 -5.53 10.84 -9.28
N GLN A 65 -5.24 11.84 -8.44
CA GLN A 65 -6.24 12.79 -7.96
C GLN A 65 -6.88 13.55 -9.13
N LYS A 66 -6.06 14.03 -10.07
CA LYS A 66 -6.56 14.70 -11.28
C LYS A 66 -7.43 13.77 -12.14
N ALA A 67 -7.09 12.49 -12.28
CA ALA A 67 -7.89 11.55 -13.05
C ALA A 67 -9.26 11.24 -12.42
N LEU A 68 -9.35 11.28 -11.08
CA LEU A 68 -10.58 10.97 -10.34
C LEU A 68 -11.50 12.20 -10.13
N TYR A 69 -10.93 13.41 -10.06
CA TYR A 69 -11.67 14.61 -9.66
C TYR A 69 -11.49 15.81 -10.61
N GLY A 70 -10.75 15.65 -11.70
CA GLY A 70 -10.52 16.68 -12.73
C GLY A 70 -11.50 16.64 -13.88
#